data_AF-A0A7S7P5E2-F1
#
_entry.id   AF-A0A7S7P5E2-F1
#
_cell.length_a   1.000
_cell.length_b   1.000
_cell.length_c   1.000
_cell.angle_alpha   90.00
_cell.angle_beta   90.00
_cell.angle_gamma   90.00
#
_symmetry.space_group_name_H-M   'P 1'
#
loop_
_entity.id
_entity.type
_entity.pdbx_description
1 polymer ?
#
loop_
_entity_poly.entity_id
_entity_poly.type
_entity_poly.pdbx_seq_one_letter_code
_entity_poly.pdbx_strand_id
1 'polypeptide(L)'
;MSNDVEREVLKMYDGSRPNEDELFETSNVNHIAWSLAVLFAGIAIWLAIALVNAENQRYALMTNKCPDPLFKGGIDKACLVTVHSREHWWEHLWYGITHVRARPERGER
;
A
#
# COMPACT_ATOMS: atom_id res chain seq x y z
N MET A 1 -44.81 -27.58 -49.18
CA MET A 1 -45.28 -26.55 -48.24
C MET A 1 -44.78 -26.77 -46.81
N SER A 2 -44.65 -28.00 -46.29
CA SER A 2 -44.04 -28.23 -44.95
C SER A 2 -42.53 -27.97 -44.92
N ASN A 3 -41.81 -28.34 -45.99
CA ASN A 3 -40.35 -28.24 -46.03
C ASN A 3 -39.82 -26.79 -46.01
N ASP A 4 -40.58 -25.86 -46.61
CA ASP A 4 -40.21 -24.44 -46.64
C ASP A 4 -40.33 -23.80 -45.25
N VAL A 5 -41.38 -24.16 -44.51
CA VAL A 5 -41.62 -23.71 -43.13
C VAL A 5 -40.56 -24.29 -42.19
N GLU A 6 -40.24 -25.58 -42.31
CA GLU A 6 -39.17 -26.21 -41.52
C GLU A 6 -37.82 -25.54 -41.77
N ARG A 7 -37.50 -25.19 -43.02
CA ARG A 7 -36.26 -24.51 -43.40
C ARG A 7 -36.19 -23.09 -42.84
N GLU A 8 -37.30 -22.36 -42.83
CA GLU A 8 -37.38 -21.01 -42.27
C GLU A 8 -37.23 -21.04 -40.74
N VAL A 9 -37.89 -21.99 -40.09
CA VAL A 9 -37.76 -22.22 -38.64
C VAL A 9 -36.31 -22.59 -38.28
N LEU A 10 -35.68 -23.49 -39.04
CA LEU A 10 -34.27 -23.87 -38.84
C LEU A 10 -33.31 -22.69 -38.97
N LYS A 11 -33.53 -21.79 -39.94
CA LYS A 11 -32.72 -20.56 -40.09
C LYS A 11 -32.88 -19.61 -38.91
N MET A 12 -34.09 -19.53 -38.35
CA MET A 12 -34.36 -18.71 -37.16
C MET A 12 -33.65 -19.25 -35.91
N TYR A 13 -33.56 -20.58 -35.79
CA TYR A 13 -32.78 -21.23 -34.73
C TYR A 13 -31.26 -21.09 -34.92
N ASP A 14 -30.75 -21.12 -36.14
CA ASP A 14 -29.31 -20.96 -36.40
C ASP A 14 -28.82 -19.54 -36.09
N GLY A 15 -29.63 -18.52 -36.38
CA GLY A 15 -29.32 -17.13 -36.05
C GLY A 15 -29.43 -16.77 -34.56
N SER A 16 -30.04 -17.63 -33.73
CA SER A 16 -30.14 -17.44 -32.28
C SER A 16 -29.08 -18.23 -31.50
N ARG A 17 -28.22 -18.98 -32.19
CA ARG A 17 -27.06 -19.60 -31.54
C ARG A 17 -26.11 -18.51 -31.06
N PRO A 18 -25.79 -18.47 -29.76
CA PRO A 18 -24.84 -17.50 -29.26
C PRO A 18 -23.48 -17.78 -29.90
N ASN A 19 -22.85 -16.73 -30.44
CA ASN A 19 -21.56 -16.84 -31.10
C ASN A 19 -20.51 -17.28 -30.06
N GLU A 20 -19.99 -18.49 -30.18
CA GLU A 20 -19.04 -19.09 -29.24
C GLU A 20 -17.76 -18.25 -29.08
N ASP A 21 -17.43 -17.46 -30.11
CA ASP A 21 -16.29 -16.53 -30.12
C ASP A 21 -16.55 -15.26 -29.28
N GLU A 22 -17.82 -14.88 -29.03
CA GLU A 22 -18.23 -13.74 -28.22
C GLU A 22 -18.77 -14.14 -26.83
N LEU A 23 -18.94 -15.44 -26.58
CA LEU A 23 -19.50 -15.97 -25.32
C LEU A 23 -18.62 -15.70 -24.10
N PHE A 24 -17.33 -15.42 -24.31
CA PHE A 24 -16.39 -15.09 -23.26
C PHE A 24 -15.65 -13.81 -23.64
N GLU A 25 -16.00 -12.68 -23.02
CA GLU A 25 -15.17 -11.47 -23.07
C GLU A 25 -13.77 -11.82 -22.51
N THR A 26 -12.80 -12.02 -23.39
CA THR A 26 -11.41 -12.23 -23.00
C THR A 26 -10.87 -10.91 -22.44
N SER A 27 -10.95 -10.74 -21.12
CA SER A 27 -10.34 -9.60 -20.45
C SER A 27 -8.82 -9.69 -20.59
N ASN A 28 -8.24 -8.85 -21.44
CA ASN A 28 -6.78 -8.71 -21.60
C ASN A 28 -6.10 -8.04 -20.38
N VAL A 29 -6.86 -7.74 -19.32
CA VAL A 29 -6.34 -7.09 -18.11
C VAL A 29 -5.84 -8.16 -17.15
N ASN A 30 -4.55 -8.12 -16.84
CA ASN A 30 -3.95 -9.02 -15.85
C ASN A 30 -4.34 -8.60 -14.43
N HIS A 31 -5.50 -9.04 -13.97
CA HIS A 31 -6.05 -8.74 -12.64
C HIS A 31 -5.11 -9.15 -11.49
N ILE A 32 -4.34 -10.23 -11.65
CA ILE A 32 -3.37 -10.69 -10.66
C ILE A 32 -2.22 -9.69 -10.51
N ALA A 33 -1.63 -9.25 -11.63
CA ALA A 33 -0.55 -8.27 -11.59
C ALA A 33 -1.00 -6.96 -10.95
N TRP A 34 -2.19 -6.46 -11.30
CA TRP A 34 -2.74 -5.23 -10.72
C TRP A 34 -3.07 -5.38 -9.24
N SER A 35 -3.62 -6.52 -8.82
CA SER A 35 -3.89 -6.79 -7.40
C SER A 35 -2.60 -6.81 -6.57
N LEU A 36 -1.55 -7.47 -7.07
CA LEU A 36 -0.24 -7.48 -6.43
C LEU A 36 0.39 -6.08 -6.39
N ALA A 37 0.28 -5.31 -7.47
CA ALA A 37 0.79 -3.95 -7.52
C ALA A 37 0.14 -3.06 -6.44
N VAL A 38 -1.19 -3.12 -6.31
CA VAL A 38 -1.93 -2.39 -5.28
C VAL A 38 -1.53 -2.85 -3.88
N LEU A 39 -1.38 -4.16 -3.67
CA LEU A 39 -0.96 -4.72 -2.38
C LEU A 39 0.44 -4.21 -1.97
N PHE A 40 1.42 -4.30 -2.88
CA PHE A 40 2.78 -3.84 -2.60
C PHE A 40 2.85 -2.33 -2.40
N ALA A 41 2.10 -1.55 -3.18
CA ALA A 41 2.00 -0.10 -2.98
C ALA A 41 1.41 0.24 -1.59
N GLY A 42 0.36 -0.46 -1.18
CA GLY A 42 -0.22 -0.31 0.16
C GLY A 42 0.77 -0.61 1.28
N ILE A 43 1.52 -1.72 1.16
CA ILE A 43 2.56 -2.08 2.12
C ILE A 43 3.68 -1.03 2.15
N ALA A 44 4.14 -0.55 0.99
CA ALA A 44 5.18 0.46 0.91
C ALA A 44 4.76 1.78 1.59
N ILE A 45 3.51 2.21 1.37
CA ILE A 45 2.93 3.39 2.03
C ILE A 45 2.84 3.17 3.53
N TRP A 46 2.36 2.02 3.97
CA TRP A 46 2.29 1.67 5.39
C TRP A 46 3.66 1.73 6.07
N LEU A 47 4.68 1.15 5.44
CA LEU A 47 6.06 1.19 5.94
C LEU A 47 6.62 2.61 5.97
N ALA A 48 6.33 3.43 4.96
CA ALA A 48 6.74 4.83 4.94
C ALA A 48 6.13 5.63 6.10
N ILE A 49 4.84 5.44 6.38
CA ILE A 49 4.16 6.07 7.53
C ILE A 49 4.78 5.62 8.85
N ALA A 50 5.04 4.32 9.01
CA ALA A 50 5.67 3.77 10.21
C ALA A 50 7.08 4.36 10.41
N LEU A 51 7.86 4.48 9.34
CA LEU A 51 9.21 5.04 9.37
C LEU A 51 9.19 6.54 9.76
N VAL A 52 8.29 7.32 9.19
CA VAL A 52 8.10 8.74 9.54
C VAL A 52 7.77 8.91 11.02
N ASN A 53 6.86 8.08 11.56
CA ASN A 53 6.49 8.15 12.96
C ASN A 53 7.68 7.82 13.89
N ALA A 54 8.46 6.79 13.55
CA ALA A 54 9.65 6.40 14.29
C ALA A 54 10.74 7.49 14.27
N GLU A 55 11.01 8.09 13.10
CA GLU A 55 12.01 9.15 12.97
C GLU A 55 11.57 10.43 13.69
N ASN A 56 10.28 10.75 13.64
CA ASN A 56 9.72 11.88 14.36
C ASN A 56 9.91 11.75 15.88
N GLN A 57 9.67 10.56 16.44
CA GLN A 57 9.95 10.27 17.86
C GLN A 57 11.44 10.36 18.18
N ARG A 58 12.30 9.78 17.34
CA ARG A 58 13.75 9.84 17.50
C ARG A 58 14.25 11.29 17.51
N TYR A 59 13.79 12.11 16.57
CA TYR A 59 14.21 13.51 16.47
C TYR A 59 13.67 14.34 17.64
N ALA A 60 12.45 14.08 18.10
CA ALA A 60 11.90 14.71 19.31
C ALA A 60 12.73 14.40 20.56
N LEU A 61 13.22 13.17 20.69
CA LEU A 61 14.13 12.75 21.76
C LEU A 61 15.49 13.46 21.67
N MET A 62 16.08 13.52 20.48
CA MET A 62 17.37 14.20 20.28
C MET A 62 17.31 15.69 20.56
N THR A 63 16.19 16.32 20.22
CA THR A 63 15.98 17.76 20.40
C THR A 63 15.33 18.11 21.74
N ASN A 64 15.12 17.14 22.62
CA ASN A 64 14.51 17.33 23.94
C ASN A 64 13.16 18.09 23.88
N LYS A 65 12.33 17.80 22.88
CA LYS A 65 11.05 18.50 22.67
C LYS A 65 9.95 18.13 23.67
N CYS A 66 10.08 17.00 24.35
CA CYS A 66 9.10 16.49 25.33
C CYS A 66 9.72 16.31 26.72
N PRO A 67 10.14 17.40 27.41
CA PRO A 67 10.62 17.30 28.79
C PRO A 67 9.46 16.97 29.73
N ASP A 68 9.67 16.02 30.65
CA ASP A 68 8.69 15.70 31.67
C ASP A 68 8.62 16.84 32.73
N PRO A 69 7.45 17.43 32.99
CA PRO A 69 7.32 18.52 33.96
C PRO A 69 7.49 18.07 35.41
N LEU A 70 7.30 16.78 35.71
CA LEU A 70 7.37 16.22 37.07
C LEU A 70 8.75 15.66 37.40
N PHE A 71 9.44 15.07 36.42
CA PHE A 71 10.73 14.42 36.62
C PHE A 71 11.85 15.17 35.90
N LYS A 72 12.83 15.70 36.64
CA LYS A 72 14.03 16.30 36.05
C LYS A 72 14.83 15.25 35.27
N GLY A 73 14.77 15.32 33.95
CA GLY A 73 15.38 14.35 33.02
C GLY A 73 14.45 13.22 32.56
N GLY A 74 13.19 13.23 32.99
CA GLY A 74 12.16 12.35 32.44
C GLY A 74 11.73 12.79 31.04
N ILE A 75 11.19 11.83 30.29
CA ILE A 75 10.62 12.08 28.96
C ILE A 75 9.13 11.78 29.02
N ASP A 76 8.31 12.75 28.65
CA ASP A 76 6.87 12.54 28.57
C ASP A 76 6.51 11.68 27.35
N LYS A 77 6.08 10.44 27.63
CA LYS A 77 5.64 9.49 26.59
C LYS A 77 4.34 9.90 25.92
N ALA A 78 3.45 10.63 26.61
CA ALA A 78 2.23 11.11 26.01
C ALA A 78 2.52 12.19 24.95
N CYS A 79 3.44 13.11 25.26
CA CYS A 79 3.98 14.06 24.29
C CYS A 79 4.66 13.36 23.10
N LEU A 80 5.50 12.32 23.34
CA LEU A 80 6.20 11.63 22.24
C LEU A 80 5.28 11.02 21.17
N VAL A 81 4.07 10.60 21.53
CA VAL A 81 3.12 10.01 20.56
C VAL A 81 2.52 11.07 19.64
N THR A 82 2.45 12.32 20.08
CA THR A 82 1.72 13.40 19.39
C THR A 82 2.62 14.54 18.90
N VAL A 83 3.87 14.59 19.35
CA VAL A 83 4.81 15.66 19.04
C VAL A 83 5.10 15.72 17.54
N HIS A 84 5.09 16.93 16.97
CA HIS A 84 5.57 17.17 15.61
C HIS A 84 6.94 17.83 15.67
N SER A 85 7.96 17.10 15.28
CA SER A 85 9.34 17.51 15.55
C SER A 85 9.99 18.30 14.39
N ARG A 86 9.46 18.22 13.17
CA ARG A 86 9.86 19.01 11.97
C ARG A 86 8.62 19.47 11.22
N GLU A 87 8.70 20.51 10.40
CA GLU A 87 7.55 21.06 9.67
C GLU A 87 6.92 20.05 8.70
N HIS A 88 7.74 19.27 7.99
CA HIS A 88 7.26 18.39 6.93
C HIS A 88 7.59 16.91 7.16
N TRP A 89 6.61 16.05 6.89
CA TRP A 89 6.72 14.60 7.05
C TRP A 89 7.75 13.95 6.10
N TRP A 90 7.96 14.55 4.92
CA TRP A 90 8.89 14.01 3.93
C TRP A 90 10.35 14.14 4.38
N GLU A 91 10.67 15.10 5.25
CA GLU A 91 12.02 15.23 5.81
C GLU A 91 12.36 14.02 6.69
N HIS A 92 11.41 13.60 7.51
CA HIS A 92 11.52 12.39 8.33
C HIS A 92 11.66 11.15 7.46
N LEU A 93 10.87 11.06 6.39
CA LEU A 93 10.93 9.93 5.46
C LEU A 93 12.29 9.87 4.76
N TRP A 94 12.74 10.99 4.18
CA TRP A 94 14.01 11.07 3.48
C TRP A 94 15.19 10.76 4.40
N TYR A 95 15.19 11.33 5.60
CA TYR A 95 16.24 11.05 6.58
C TYR A 95 16.25 9.59 7.00
N GLY A 96 15.08 9.02 7.32
CA GLY A 96 14.96 7.61 7.70
C GLY A 96 15.42 6.63 6.62
N ILE A 97 15.15 6.94 5.34
CA ILE A 97 15.57 6.10 4.20
C ILE A 97 17.08 6.24 3.91
N THR A 98 17.62 7.45 3.99
CA THR A 98 19.02 7.72 3.61
C THR A 98 20.03 7.46 4.72
N HIS A 99 19.60 7.54 5.99
CA HIS A 99 20.46 7.39 7.16
C HIS A 99 20.23 6.06 7.89
N VAL A 100 20.09 4.97 7.13
CA VAL A 100 20.04 3.62 7.69
C VAL A 100 21.44 3.23 8.16
N ARG A 101 21.68 3.33 9.46
CA ARG A 101 22.88 2.76 10.08
C ARG A 101 22.62 1.29 10.38
N ALA A 102 23.27 0.40 9.65
CA ALA A 102 23.47 -0.96 10.12
C ALA A 102 24.20 -0.88 11.46
N ARG A 103 23.54 -1.28 12.55
CA ARG A 103 24.22 -1.42 13.84
C ARG A 103 25.36 -2.41 13.59
N PRO A 104 26.66 -2.04 13.74
CA PRO A 104 27.71 -3.03 13.62
C PRO A 104 27.44 -4.05 14.73
N GLU A 105 27.50 -5.33 14.33
CA GLU A 105 27.52 -6.48 15.23
C GLU A 105 28.29 -6.11 16.49
N ARG A 106 27.64 -6.33 17.64
CA ARG A 106 28.24 -6.18 18.95
C ARG A 106 29.41 -7.17 18.98
N GLY A 107 30.60 -6.68 18.64
CA GLY A 107 31.84 -7.40 18.73
C GLY A 107 31.93 -8.11 20.08
N GLU A 108 32.40 -9.34 20.00
CA GLU A 108 32.62 -10.29 21.08
C GLU A 108 33.33 -9.67 22.29
N ARG A 109 33.10 -10.33 23.43
CA ARG A 109 33.58 -10.01 24.78
C ARG A 109 35.05 -9.59 24.86
#